data_AF-A0A951FA71-F1
#
_entry.id   AF-A0A951FA71-F1
#
_cell.length_a   1.000
_cell.length_b   1.000
_cell.length_c   1.000
_cell.angle_alpha   90.00
_cell.angle_beta   90.00
_cell.angle_gamma   90.00
#
_symmetry.space_group_name_H-M   'P 1'
#
loop_
_entity.id
_entity.type
_entity.pdbx_description
1 polymer ?
#
loop_
_entity_poly.entity_id
_entity_poly.type
_entity_poly.pdbx_seq_one_letter_code
_entity_poly.pdbx_strand_id
1 'polypeptide(L)'
;MPDDQGNIPEHLQTTYAMVDCAFPGGITPDAYLPLLAVLCEEMSFREAAATMALFLGGDYVLYLNDVYAAGSDQAPSQHEVQRIKALLLPCGYQAWLDESI
;
A
#
# COMPACT_ATOMS: atom_id res chain seq x y z
N MET A 1 -13.37 19.17 -18.99
CA MET A 1 -13.20 17.81 -19.56
C MET A 1 -13.10 16.88 -18.36
N PRO A 2 -13.81 15.74 -18.32
CA PRO A 2 -13.72 14.83 -17.20
C PRO A 2 -12.61 13.83 -17.51
N ASP A 3 -11.38 14.16 -17.14
CA ASP A 3 -10.28 13.21 -17.22
C ASP A 3 -10.27 12.37 -15.93
N ASP A 4 -10.56 11.08 -16.10
CA ASP A 4 -10.15 9.95 -15.27
C ASP A 4 -10.61 9.85 -13.80
N GLN A 5 -11.92 9.65 -13.60
CA GLN A 5 -12.41 8.87 -12.46
C GLN A 5 -12.71 7.45 -12.92
N GLY A 6 -11.79 6.49 -12.73
CA GLY A 6 -12.19 5.08 -12.69
C GLY A 6 -11.24 4.02 -13.24
N ASN A 7 -10.13 4.36 -13.91
CA ASN A 7 -9.19 3.33 -14.35
C ASN A 7 -8.00 3.28 -13.39
N ILE A 8 -8.17 2.55 -12.28
CA ILE A 8 -7.06 2.17 -11.42
C ILE A 8 -6.05 1.45 -12.34
N PRO A 9 -4.79 1.93 -12.45
CA PRO A 9 -3.75 1.24 -13.18
C PRO A 9 -3.70 -0.24 -12.79
N GLU A 10 -3.47 -1.15 -13.75
CA GLU A 10 -3.52 -2.60 -13.47
C GLU A 10 -2.62 -2.99 -12.29
N HIS A 11 -1.45 -2.37 -12.17
CA HIS A 11 -0.53 -2.59 -11.04
C HIS A 11 -1.13 -2.20 -9.68
N LEU A 12 -1.99 -1.18 -9.63
CA LEU A 12 -2.70 -0.77 -8.43
C LEU A 12 -3.89 -1.69 -8.10
N GLN A 13 -4.50 -2.34 -9.10
CA GLN A 13 -5.53 -3.36 -8.87
C GLN A 13 -4.93 -4.62 -8.25
N THR A 14 -3.77 -5.08 -8.75
CA THR A 14 -3.05 -6.22 -8.16
C THR A 14 -2.62 -5.89 -6.73
N THR A 15 -2.15 -4.66 -6.49
CA THR A 15 -1.83 -4.18 -5.13
C THR A 15 -3.04 -4.25 -4.21
N TYR A 16 -4.19 -3.74 -4.67
CA TYR A 16 -5.43 -3.74 -3.91
C TYR A 16 -5.87 -5.16 -3.54
N ALA A 17 -5.91 -6.09 -4.51
CA ALA A 17 -6.33 -7.47 -4.28
C ALA A 17 -5.42 -8.20 -3.27
N MET A 18 -4.12 -7.93 -3.33
CA MET A 18 -3.15 -8.47 -2.38
C MET A 18 -3.37 -7.95 -0.95
N VAL A 19 -3.58 -6.64 -0.80
CA VAL A 19 -3.84 -6.02 0.51
C VAL A 19 -5.17 -6.49 1.09
N ASP A 20 -6.22 -6.59 0.26
CA ASP A 20 -7.54 -7.10 0.65
C ASP A 20 -7.45 -8.56 1.13
N CYS A 21 -6.70 -9.39 0.41
CA CYS A 21 -6.44 -10.78 0.80
C CYS A 21 -5.68 -10.90 2.13
N ALA A 22 -4.67 -10.05 2.35
CA ALA A 22 -3.86 -10.09 3.56
C ALA A 22 -4.59 -9.50 4.79
N PHE A 23 -5.48 -8.53 4.55
CA PHE A 23 -6.23 -7.81 5.57
C PHE A 23 -7.74 -7.79 5.28
N PRO A 24 -8.41 -8.96 5.26
CA PRO A 24 -9.84 -9.05 4.93
C PRO A 24 -10.74 -8.40 5.99
N GLY A 25 -10.21 -8.14 7.19
CA GLY A 25 -10.88 -7.42 8.27
C GLY A 25 -10.51 -5.93 8.36
N GLY A 26 -9.76 -5.40 7.40
CA GLY A 26 -9.19 -4.06 7.43
C GLY A 26 -7.77 -4.02 8.01
N ILE A 27 -7.07 -2.94 7.69
CA ILE A 27 -5.68 -2.73 8.10
C ILE A 27 -5.67 -2.20 9.54
N THR A 28 -5.02 -2.93 10.45
CA THR A 28 -4.81 -2.45 11.83
C THR A 28 -3.81 -1.28 11.86
N PRO A 29 -3.91 -0.33 12.80
CA PRO A 29 -2.98 0.79 12.92
C PRO A 29 -1.51 0.35 12.98
N ASP A 30 -1.23 -0.76 13.67
CA ASP A 30 0.12 -1.33 13.80
C ASP A 30 0.64 -1.93 12.49
N ALA A 31 -0.25 -2.30 11.57
CA ALA A 31 0.08 -2.85 10.26
C ALA A 31 0.14 -1.77 9.18
N TYR A 32 -0.46 -0.60 9.43
CA TYR A 32 -0.62 0.48 8.45
C TYR A 32 0.72 1.10 8.04
N LEU A 33 1.53 1.53 9.01
CA LEU A 33 2.87 2.07 8.73
C LEU A 33 3.80 1.05 8.03
N PRO A 34 3.95 -0.20 8.52
CA PRO A 34 4.78 -1.19 7.83
C PRO A 34 4.23 -1.58 6.46
N LEU A 35 2.91 -1.55 6.23
CA LEU A 35 2.35 -1.72 4.89
C LEU A 35 2.73 -0.55 3.97
N LEU A 36 2.60 0.69 4.44
CA LEU A 36 3.03 1.88 3.70
C LEU A 36 4.51 1.79 3.32
N ALA A 37 5.38 1.39 4.25
CA ALA A 37 6.79 1.21 3.96
C ALA A 37 7.07 0.16 2.88
N VAL A 38 6.37 -0.99 2.90
CA VAL A 38 6.47 -2.01 1.84
C VAL A 38 6.05 -1.44 0.48
N LEU A 39 4.96 -0.69 0.45
CA LEU A 39 4.49 -0.06 -0.79
C LEU A 39 5.50 0.98 -1.28
N CYS A 40 6.02 1.84 -0.40
CA CYS A 40 7.00 2.87 -0.74
C CYS A 40 8.37 2.32 -1.19
N GLU A 41 8.69 1.06 -0.89
CA GLU A 41 9.91 0.41 -1.41
C GLU A 41 9.81 0.11 -2.91
N GLU A 42 8.60 -0.19 -3.40
CA GLU A 42 8.37 -0.65 -4.78
C GLU A 42 7.67 0.40 -5.65
N MET A 43 6.86 1.29 -5.06
CA MET A 43 6.11 2.34 -5.76
C MET A 43 6.34 3.72 -5.16
N SER A 44 5.95 4.76 -5.91
CA SER A 44 6.12 6.14 -5.44
C SER A 44 5.17 6.48 -4.30
N PHE A 45 5.55 7.43 -3.43
CA PHE A 45 4.71 7.91 -2.32
C PHE A 45 3.27 8.30 -2.74
N ARG A 46 3.10 8.84 -3.96
CA ARG A 46 1.77 9.17 -4.51
C ARG A 46 0.94 7.93 -4.82
N GLU A 47 1.55 6.88 -5.35
CA GLU A 47 0.85 5.64 -5.68
C GLU A 47 0.44 4.90 -4.41
N ALA A 48 1.31 4.88 -3.40
CA ALA A 48 0.99 4.35 -2.08
C ALA A 48 -0.19 5.12 -1.44
N ALA A 49 -0.15 6.46 -1.46
CA ALA A 49 -1.24 7.28 -0.95
C ALA A 49 -2.56 7.08 -1.70
N ALA A 50 -2.51 6.97 -3.03
CA ALA A 50 -3.68 6.68 -3.85
C ALA A 50 -4.27 5.30 -3.53
N THR A 51 -3.41 4.28 -3.37
CA THR A 51 -3.83 2.93 -2.96
C THR A 51 -4.57 2.96 -1.64
N MET A 52 -4.01 3.65 -0.63
CA MET A 52 -4.64 3.76 0.69
C MET A 52 -5.96 4.53 0.64
N ALA A 53 -6.02 5.62 -0.13
CA ALA A 53 -7.25 6.39 -0.31
C ALA A 53 -8.37 5.55 -0.94
N LEU A 54 -8.02 4.69 -1.90
CA LEU A 54 -8.94 3.76 -2.54
C LEU A 54 -9.34 2.61 -1.60
N PHE A 55 -8.40 2.07 -0.83
CA PHE A 55 -8.63 0.89 0.02
C PHE A 55 -9.41 1.22 1.30
N LEU A 56 -8.96 2.23 2.03
CA LEU A 56 -9.54 2.61 3.32
C LEU A 56 -10.71 3.59 3.16
N GLY A 57 -10.83 4.23 1.99
CA GLY A 57 -11.80 5.28 1.73
C GLY A 57 -11.46 6.52 2.54
N GLY A 58 -10.86 7.52 1.90
CA GLY A 58 -10.56 8.78 2.56
C GLY A 58 -9.88 9.79 1.66
N ASP A 59 -9.37 10.86 2.27
CA ASP A 59 -8.71 11.94 1.53
C ASP A 59 -7.27 11.54 1.18
N TYR A 60 -6.97 11.51 -0.11
CA TYR A 60 -5.62 11.28 -0.63
C TYR A 60 -4.56 12.15 0.06
N VAL A 61 -4.88 13.40 0.40
CA VAL A 61 -3.94 14.32 1.03
C VAL A 61 -3.55 13.86 2.45
N LEU A 62 -4.47 13.23 3.19
CA LEU A 62 -4.17 12.63 4.50
C LEU A 62 -3.18 11.47 4.34
N TYR A 63 -3.50 10.53 3.45
CA TYR A 63 -2.63 9.37 3.19
C TYR A 63 -1.25 9.78 2.67
N LEU A 64 -1.17 10.82 1.84
CA LEU A 64 0.11 11.33 1.35
C LEU A 64 0.99 11.85 2.50
N ASN A 65 0.41 12.58 3.46
CA ASN A 65 1.15 13.03 4.64
C ASN A 65 1.63 11.86 5.51
N ASP A 66 0.78 10.84 5.70
CA ASP A 66 1.14 9.64 6.46
C ASP A 66 2.29 8.88 5.78
N VAL A 67 2.23 8.75 4.46
CA VAL A 67 3.26 8.14 3.64
C VAL A 67 4.59 8.88 3.78
N TYR A 68 4.57 10.22 3.75
CA TYR A 68 5.76 11.04 4.02
C TYR A 68 6.31 10.83 5.43
N ALA A 69 5.44 10.73 6.44
CA ALA A 69 5.84 10.45 7.82
C ALA A 69 6.48 9.07 7.96
N ALA A 70 5.89 8.05 7.33
CA ALA A 70 6.39 6.67 7.28
C ALA A 70 7.75 6.57 6.56
N GLY A 71 8.03 7.45 5.59
CA GLY A 71 9.31 7.46 4.87
C GLY A 71 10.46 8.18 5.58
N SER A 72 10.21 8.87 6.71
CA SER A 72 11.22 9.73 7.34
C SER A 72 11.38 9.51 8.84
N ASP A 73 10.33 9.72 9.65
CA ASP A 73 10.44 9.87 11.11
C ASP A 73 9.67 8.79 11.88
N GLN A 74 8.66 8.19 11.24
CA GLN A 74 7.87 7.07 11.76
C GLN A 74 8.10 5.79 10.96
N ALA A 75 9.29 5.66 10.39
CA ALA A 75 9.63 4.47 9.62
C ALA A 75 9.50 3.22 10.50
N PRO A 76 8.65 2.26 10.10
CA PRO A 76 8.45 1.03 10.84
C PRO A 76 9.75 0.22 10.86
N SER A 77 9.92 -0.57 11.91
CA SER A 77 11.11 -1.40 12.03
C SER A 77 11.14 -2.43 10.89
N GLN A 78 12.34 -2.79 10.42
CA GLN A 78 12.46 -3.82 9.37
C GLN A 78 11.78 -5.15 9.75
N HIS A 79 11.73 -5.48 11.03
CA HIS A 79 10.97 -6.63 11.54
C HIS A 79 9.47 -6.54 11.25
N GLU A 80 8.87 -5.35 11.38
CA GLU A 80 7.44 -5.12 11.13
C GLU A 80 7.17 -5.17 9.63
N VAL A 81 8.03 -4.53 8.84
CA VAL A 81 7.98 -4.60 7.36
C VAL A 81 8.04 -6.05 6.88
N GLN A 82 9.01 -6.84 7.37
CA GLN A 82 9.12 -8.25 7.02
C GLN A 82 7.90 -9.07 7.44
N ARG A 83 7.28 -8.73 8.58
CA ARG A 83 6.05 -9.38 9.03
C ARG A 83 4.91 -9.12 8.04
N ILE A 84 4.76 -7.89 7.56
CA ILE A 84 3.75 -7.55 6.54
C ILE A 84 4.06 -8.25 5.22
N LYS A 85 5.31 -8.26 4.76
CA LYS A 85 5.71 -9.03 3.56
C LYS A 85 5.35 -10.51 3.68
N ALA A 86 5.57 -11.12 4.86
CA ALA A 86 5.21 -12.51 5.12
C ALA A 86 3.69 -12.77 5.09
N LEU A 87 2.86 -11.78 5.46
CA LEU A 87 1.40 -11.85 5.34
C LEU A 87 0.93 -11.68 3.90
N LEU A 88 1.60 -10.84 3.12
CA LEU A 88 1.28 -10.59 1.71
C LEU A 88 1.75 -11.75 0.80
N LEU A 89 2.82 -12.45 1.18
CA LEU A 89 3.39 -13.62 0.47
C LEU A 89 2.35 -14.65 0.01
N PRO A 90 1.48 -15.21 0.89
CA PRO A 90 0.43 -16.14 0.46
C PRO A 90 -0.67 -15.50 -0.39
N CYS A 91 -0.78 -14.17 -0.39
CA CYS A 91 -1.76 -13.40 -1.17
C CYS A 91 -1.26 -12.96 -2.55
N GLY A 92 -0.07 -13.43 -2.97
CA GLY A 92 0.48 -13.12 -4.28
C GLY A 92 1.46 -11.95 -4.30
N TYR A 93 2.04 -11.56 -3.15
CA TYR A 93 3.11 -10.54 -3.09
C TYR A 93 4.24 -10.78 -4.07
N GLN A 94 4.61 -12.04 -4.28
CA GLN A 94 5.67 -12.39 -5.21
C GLN A 94 5.29 -12.14 -6.67
N ALA A 95 4.01 -12.34 -7.04
CA ALA A 95 3.51 -12.02 -8.37
C ALA A 95 3.36 -10.51 -8.56
N TRP A 96 2.91 -9.81 -7.52
CA TRP A 96 2.81 -8.35 -7.51
C TRP A 96 4.18 -7.66 -7.68
N LEU A 97 5.22 -8.18 -7.04
CA LEU A 97 6.60 -7.71 -7.23
C LEU A 97 7.09 -7.93 -8.67
N ASP A 98 6.72 -9.06 -9.29
CA ASP A 98 7.15 -9.41 -10.65
C ASP A 98 6.47 -8.53 -11.71
N GLU A 99 5.22 -8.09 -11.47
CA GLU A 99 4.49 -7.15 -12.35
C GLU A 99 4.98 -5.70 -12.26
N SER A 100 5.74 -5.35 -11.21
CA SER A 100 6.20 -3.98 -10.96
C SER A 100 7.50 -3.62 -11.72
N ILE A 101 7.94 -4.46 -12.67
CA ILE A 101 9.18 -4.31 -13.48
C ILE A 101 8.88 -4.00 -14.95
#